data_AF-E2BVG1-F1
#
_entry.id   AF-E2BVG1-F1
#
_cell.length_a   1.000
_cell.length_b   1.000
_cell.length_c   1.000
_cell.angle_alpha   90.00
_cell.angle_beta   90.00
_cell.angle_gamma   90.00
#
_symmetry.space_group_name_H-M   'P 1'
#
loop_
_entity.id
_entity.type
_entity.pdbx_description
1 polymer ?
#
loop_
_entity_poly.entity_id
_entity_poly.type
_entity_poly.pdbx_seq_one_letter_code
_entity_poly.pdbx_strand_id
1 'polypeptide(L)'
;MIVTPDGFIAGVFGSYPDNMNDAIIMANLLKQDVWDNFQNGDIIIIDRGFRDAMDDITKADFFGEMPSFVDTPPAQLTTKQANNSRLVSKTR
;
A
#
# COMPACT_ATOMS: atom_id res chain seq x y z
N MET A 1 2.54 0.75 -9.42
CA MET A 1 2.72 2.20 -9.68
C MET A 1 2.66 2.90 -8.34
N ILE A 2 3.53 3.88 -8.09
CA ILE A 2 3.46 4.74 -6.91
C ILE A 2 2.87 6.07 -7.33
N VAL A 3 1.87 6.51 -6.57
CA VAL A 3 1.20 7.80 -6.76
C VAL A 3 1.30 8.57 -5.45
N THR A 4 1.73 9.83 -5.53
CA THR A 4 1.83 10.73 -4.38
C THR A 4 0.45 11.29 -4.02
N PRO A 5 0.26 11.81 -2.79
CA PRO A 5 -1.02 12.37 -2.34
C PRO A 5 -1.57 13.53 -3.20
N ASP A 6 -0.69 14.28 -3.88
CA ASP A 6 -1.01 15.38 -4.79
C ASP A 6 -1.27 14.91 -6.24
N GLY A 7 -1.27 13.60 -6.49
CA GLY A 7 -1.68 12.98 -7.75
C GLY A 7 -0.56 12.84 -8.78
N PHE A 8 0.70 13.10 -8.42
CA PHE A 8 1.82 12.80 -9.30
C PHE A 8 2.17 11.32 -9.27
N ILE A 9 2.57 10.79 -10.42
CA ILE A 9 3.08 9.43 -10.52
C ILE A 9 4.58 9.48 -10.22
N ALA A 10 4.98 8.98 -9.05
CA ALA A 10 6.39 8.92 -8.64
C ALA A 10 7.14 7.74 -9.29
N GLY A 11 6.42 6.68 -9.67
CA GLY A 11 7.05 5.52 -10.30
C GLY A 11 6.07 4.59 -11.01
N VAL A 12 6.43 4.15 -12.20
CA VAL A 12 5.74 3.07 -12.92
C VAL A 12 6.69 1.88 -12.99
N PHE A 13 6.26 0.77 -12.42
CA PHE A 13 7.04 -0.46 -12.39
C PHE A 13 6.66 -1.34 -13.56
N GLY A 14 7.67 -2.02 -14.12
CA GLY A 14 7.50 -2.93 -15.25
C GLY A 14 6.55 -4.10 -14.95
N SER A 15 6.24 -4.86 -16.00
CA SER A 15 5.36 -6.03 -15.91
C SER A 15 5.97 -7.12 -15.04
N TYR A 16 5.14 -7.71 -14.19
CA TYR A 16 5.48 -8.90 -13.40
C TYR A 16 4.86 -10.14 -14.03
N PRO A 17 5.54 -11.31 -13.95
CA PRO A 17 4.96 -12.58 -14.38
C PRO A 17 3.67 -12.93 -13.60
N ASP A 18 2.71 -13.56 -14.28
CA ASP A 18 1.39 -13.93 -13.71
C ASP A 18 1.47 -14.94 -12.53
N ASN A 19 2.59 -15.64 -12.39
CA ASN A 19 2.81 -16.58 -11.29
C ASN A 19 3.40 -15.93 -10.03
N MET A 20 3.68 -14.63 -10.04
CA MET A 20 4.26 -13.90 -8.92
C MET A 20 3.15 -13.22 -8.13
N ASN A 21 3.03 -13.54 -6.84
CA ASN A 21 2.03 -12.91 -5.99
C ASN A 21 2.42 -11.45 -5.65
N ASP A 22 1.42 -10.67 -5.27
CA ASP A 22 1.59 -9.24 -4.95
C ASP A 22 2.59 -8.99 -3.82
N ALA A 23 2.71 -9.90 -2.85
CA ALA A 23 3.70 -9.79 -1.77
C ALA A 23 5.15 -9.87 -2.27
N ILE A 24 5.44 -10.84 -3.15
CA ILE A 24 6.76 -10.99 -3.77
C ILE A 24 7.04 -9.78 -4.68
N ILE A 25 6.01 -9.30 -5.40
CA ILE A 25 6.12 -8.08 -6.20
C ILE A 25 6.55 -6.91 -5.32
N MET A 26 5.87 -6.66 -4.20
CA MET A 26 6.22 -5.56 -3.28
C MET A 26 7.62 -5.72 -2.68
N ALA A 27 7.99 -6.92 -2.25
CA ALA A 27 9.33 -7.19 -1.72
C ALA A 27 10.44 -6.93 -2.75
N ASN A 28 10.16 -7.16 -4.04
CA ASN A 28 11.07 -6.79 -5.13
C ASN A 28 11.07 -5.28 -5.40
N LEU A 29 9.92 -4.62 -5.30
CA LEU A 29 9.81 -3.18 -5.44
C LEU A 29 10.61 -2.45 -4.37
N LEU A 30 10.51 -2.85 -3.11
CA LEU A 30 11.22 -2.25 -1.97
C LEU A 30 12.75 -2.28 -2.07
N LYS A 31 13.31 -3.04 -3.02
CA LYS A 31 14.75 -3.10 -3.30
C LYS A 31 15.20 -2.12 -4.39
N GLN A 32 14.27 -1.41 -5.03
CA GLN A 32 14.58 -0.44 -6.07
C GLN A 32 15.02 0.90 -5.46
N ASP A 33 15.81 1.65 -6.21
CA ASP A 33 16.35 2.96 -5.84
C ASP A 33 15.28 4.06 -5.71
N VAL A 34 14.08 3.86 -6.27
CA VAL A 34 12.97 4.81 -6.15
C VAL A 34 12.62 5.13 -4.69
N TRP A 35 12.84 4.19 -3.76
CA TRP A 35 12.53 4.35 -2.35
C TRP A 35 13.46 5.33 -1.62
N ASP A 36 14.64 5.61 -2.18
CA ASP A 36 15.58 6.60 -1.65
C ASP A 36 15.02 8.04 -1.72
N ASN A 37 13.96 8.26 -2.49
CA ASN A 37 13.25 9.54 -2.56
C ASN A 37 12.25 9.75 -1.41
N PHE A 38 12.03 8.75 -0.58
CA PHE A 38 11.09 8.76 0.55
C PHE A 38 11.84 8.74 1.88
N GLN A 39 11.15 9.09 2.96
CA GLN A 39 11.73 9.15 4.29
C GLN A 39 11.28 7.96 5.13
N ASN A 40 12.15 7.52 6.05
CA ASN A 40 11.77 6.55 7.06
C ASN A 40 10.58 7.09 7.87
N GLY A 41 9.56 6.25 8.04
CA GLY A 41 8.29 6.60 8.67
C GLY A 41 7.26 7.21 7.71
N ASP A 42 7.54 7.28 6.40
CA ASP A 42 6.50 7.61 5.43
C ASP A 42 5.40 6.53 5.40
N ILE A 43 4.17 6.98 5.13
CA ILE A 43 3.00 6.11 5.07
C ILE A 43 2.84 5.60 3.64
N ILE A 44 2.88 4.27 3.47
CA ILE A 44 2.60 3.61 2.21
C ILE A 44 1.19 3.04 2.27
N ILE A 45 0.33 3.57 1.40
CA ILE A 45 -1.02 3.06 1.22
C ILE A 45 -0.99 1.95 0.19
N ILE A 46 -1.44 0.76 0.59
CA ILE A 46 -1.45 -0.42 -0.28
C ILE A 46 -2.87 -0.91 -0.57
N ASP A 47 -3.04 -1.49 -1.76
CA ASP A 47 -4.25 -2.20 -2.15
C ASP A 47 -4.34 -3.58 -1.47
N ARG A 48 -5.55 -4.14 -1.45
CA ARG A 48 -5.83 -5.43 -0.78
C ARG A 48 -4.90 -6.57 -1.21
N GLY A 49 -4.51 -6.63 -2.47
CA GLY A 49 -3.64 -7.67 -3.00
C GLY A 49 -2.27 -7.71 -2.31
N PHE A 50 -1.77 -6.56 -1.89
CA PHE A 50 -0.48 -6.40 -1.23
C PHE A 50 -0.52 -6.62 0.29
N ARG A 51 -1.66 -7.05 0.86
CA ARG A 51 -1.82 -7.21 2.32
C ARG A 51 -0.70 -8.03 2.96
N ASP A 52 -0.27 -9.09 2.28
CA ASP A 52 0.77 -9.98 2.78
C ASP A 52 2.19 -9.37 2.74
N ALA A 53 2.35 -8.17 2.15
CA ALA A 53 3.61 -7.41 2.10
C ALA A 53 3.81 -6.46 3.29
N MET A 54 2.84 -6.34 4.19
CA MET A 54 2.89 -5.37 5.31
C MET A 54 4.13 -5.51 6.19
N ASP A 55 4.56 -6.75 6.44
CA ASP A 55 5.76 -7.02 7.23
C ASP A 55 7.03 -6.53 6.51
N ASP A 56 7.09 -6.67 5.19
CA ASP A 56 8.24 -6.23 4.40
C ASP A 56 8.30 -4.71 4.30
N ILE A 57 7.14 -4.05 4.21
CA ILE A 57 7.03 -2.59 4.29
C ILE A 57 7.55 -2.08 5.64
N THR A 58 7.15 -2.74 6.73
CA THR A 58 7.58 -2.35 8.08
C THR A 58 9.08 -2.58 8.29
N LYS A 59 9.65 -3.66 7.75
CA LYS A 59 11.10 -3.91 7.77
C LYS A 59 11.91 -2.91 6.95
N ALA A 60 11.28 -2.26 5.97
CA ALA A 60 11.85 -1.19 5.17
C ALA A 60 11.68 0.21 5.82
N ASP A 61 11.36 0.25 7.13
CA ASP A 61 11.17 1.47 7.92
C ASP A 61 10.01 2.37 7.44
N PHE A 62 9.00 1.80 6.77
CA PHE A 62 7.78 2.51 6.38
C PHE A 62 6.56 2.06 7.19
N PHE A 63 5.54 2.92 7.28
CA PHE A 63 4.24 2.53 7.84
C PHE A 63 3.30 2.09 6.72
N GLY A 64 3.02 0.79 6.66
CA GLY A 64 2.00 0.26 5.75
C GLY A 64 0.60 0.54 6.28
N GLU A 65 -0.27 1.08 5.44
CA GLU A 65 -1.69 1.26 5.72
C GLU A 65 -2.52 0.68 4.59
N MET A 66 -3.65 0.06 4.94
CA MET A 66 -4.56 -0.53 3.97
C MET A 66 -5.99 -0.09 4.33
N PRO A 67 -6.79 0.38 3.35
CA PRO A 67 -8.20 0.65 3.58
C PRO A 67 -8.91 -0.58 4.18
N SER A 68 -9.80 -0.38 5.13
CA SER A 68 -10.61 -1.48 5.67
C SER A 68 -11.52 -2.05 4.59
N PHE A 69 -11.51 -3.37 4.44
CA PHE A 69 -12.39 -4.11 3.55
C PHE A 69 -13.42 -4.90 4.36
N VAL A 70 -14.57 -5.15 3.74
CA VAL A 70 -15.56 -6.07 4.29
C VAL A 70 -15.23 -7.46 3.78
N ASP A 71 -14.94 -8.40 4.67
CA ASP A 71 -14.55 -9.76 4.29
C ASP A 71 -15.75 -10.63 3.84
N THR A 72 -16.99 -10.25 4.19
CA THR A 72 -18.22 -10.96 3.83
C THR A 72 -19.40 -10.02 3.53
N PRO A 73 -20.07 -10.14 2.38
CA PRO A 73 -21.40 -9.56 2.19
C PRO A 73 -22.40 -10.22 3.16
N PRO A 74 -23.35 -9.48 3.78
CA PRO A 74 -23.69 -8.07 3.63
C PRO A 74 -23.26 -7.25 4.86
N ALA A 75 -21.98 -7.29 5.26
CA ALA A 75 -21.53 -6.51 6.41
C ALA A 75 -21.16 -5.06 6.03
N GLN A 76 -21.61 -4.09 6.84
CA GLN A 76 -21.14 -2.71 6.76
C GLN A 76 -19.86 -2.57 7.58
N LEU A 77 -18.92 -1.72 7.16
CA LEU A 77 -17.78 -1.34 8.00
C LEU A 77 -18.30 -0.70 9.30
N THR A 78 -17.66 -1.04 10.42
CA THR A 78 -17.89 -0.31 11.66
C THR A 78 -17.50 1.17 11.50
N THR A 79 -18.07 2.05 12.32
CA THR A 79 -17.70 3.49 12.33
C THR A 79 -16.18 3.67 12.45
N LYS A 80 -15.50 2.85 13.25
CA LYS A 80 -14.05 2.88 13.41
C LYS A 80 -13.32 2.51 12.12
N GLN A 81 -13.69 1.41 11.48
CA GLN A 81 -13.10 0.98 10.20
C GLN A 81 -13.36 2.01 9.09
N ALA A 82 -14.58 2.54 9.00
CA ALA A 82 -14.93 3.55 8.01
C ALA A 82 -14.12 4.86 8.23
N ASN A 83 -13.92 5.26 9.50
CA ASN A 83 -13.10 6.42 9.82
C ASN A 83 -11.62 6.17 9.48
N ASN A 84 -11.08 5.01 9.79
CA ASN A 84 -9.71 4.65 9.41
C ASN A 84 -9.52 4.64 7.88
N SER A 85 -10.44 4.02 7.12
CA SER A 85 -10.40 4.05 5.65
C SER A 85 -10.46 5.48 5.11
N ARG A 86 -11.23 6.37 5.75
CA ARG A 86 -11.29 7.79 5.35
C ARG A 86 -10.01 8.54 5.64
N LEU A 87 -9.25 8.18 6.68
CA LEU A 87 -7.94 8.80 6.93
C LEU A 87 -6.96 8.47 5.79
N VAL A 88 -7.03 7.23 5.30
CA VAL A 88 -6.21 6.72 4.21
C VAL A 88 -6.66 7.30 2.85
N SER A 89 -7.96 7.38 2.59
CA SER A 89 -8.50 7.81 1.28
C SER A 89 -8.72 9.32 1.12
N LYS A 90 -8.57 10.10 2.20
CA LYS A 90 -8.80 11.55 2.22
C LYS A 90 -7.48 12.31 2.33
N THR A 91 -6.45 11.81 1.67
CA THR A 91 -5.33 12.62 1.20
C THR A 91 -5.88 13.59 0.15
N ARG A 92 -6.13 14.83 0.55
CA ARG A 92 -6.46 15.98 -0.30
C ARG A 92 -5.63 17.17 0.15
#